data_AF-A0A6B2LNV3-F1
#
_entry.id   AF-A0A6B2LNV3-F1
#
_cell.length_a   1.000
_cell.length_b   1.000
_cell.length_c   1.000
_cell.angle_alpha   90.00
_cell.angle_beta   90.00
_cell.angle_gamma   90.00
#
_symmetry.space_group_name_H-M   'P 1'
#
loop_
_entity.id
_entity.type
_entity.pdbx_description
1 polymer ?
#
loop_
_entity_poly.entity_id
_entity_poly.type
_entity_poly.pdbx_seq_one_letter_code
_entity_poly.pdbx_strand_id
1 'polypeptide(L)'
;MTDGFELLTFLDILPHTAIAFPRGWHWVQRRTCFQRCGADVISIVTPWSYALHVRDARVVKEVTVLRREAFPKPVFLYAAIAPFGRQVVVSEGEEWRRHRKVVSGGFSEGNHRMVFVETRRLAEE
;
A
#
# COMPACT_ATOMS: atom_id res chain seq x y z
N MET A 1 -30.57 -8.51 -21.76
CA MET A 1 -31.07 -8.08 -20.44
C MET A 1 -31.17 -9.34 -19.61
N THR A 2 -29.99 -9.81 -19.22
CA THR A 2 -29.57 -11.15 -18.79
C THR A 2 -28.09 -10.94 -18.44
N ASP A 3 -27.52 -11.32 -17.29
CA ASP A 3 -28.14 -11.80 -16.05
C ASP A 3 -27.52 -11.05 -14.86
N GLY A 4 -28.36 -10.39 -14.06
CA GLY A 4 -27.94 -9.85 -12.77
C GLY A 4 -27.90 -10.91 -11.66
N PHE A 5 -28.31 -12.15 -11.97
CA PHE A 5 -28.57 -13.21 -11.00
C PHE A 5 -27.31 -14.02 -10.64
N GLU A 6 -26.37 -14.22 -11.57
CA GLU A 6 -25.22 -15.10 -11.31
C GLU A 6 -24.15 -14.50 -10.38
N LEU A 7 -23.99 -13.17 -10.34
CA LEU A 7 -22.98 -12.53 -9.49
C LEU A 7 -23.28 -12.70 -8.00
N LEU A 8 -24.55 -12.71 -7.61
CA LEU A 8 -24.94 -12.93 -6.21
C LEU A 8 -24.73 -14.40 -5.82
N THR A 9 -25.15 -15.34 -6.67
CA THR A 9 -24.92 -16.77 -6.43
C THR A 9 -23.44 -17.14 -6.39
N PHE A 10 -22.58 -16.50 -7.19
CA PHE A 10 -21.13 -16.67 -7.11
C PHE A 10 -20.54 -16.16 -5.78
N LEU A 11 -21.13 -15.11 -5.20
CA LEU A 11 -20.74 -14.58 -3.89
C LEU A 11 -21.27 -15.42 -2.71
N ASP A 12 -22.22 -16.33 -2.93
CA ASP A 12 -22.71 -17.30 -1.93
C ASP A 12 -21.85 -18.58 -1.86
N ILE A 13 -21.14 -18.94 -2.95
CA ILE A 13 -20.25 -20.12 -3.00
C ILE A 13 -19.03 -19.97 -2.08
N LEU A 14 -18.65 -18.73 -1.75
CA LEU A 14 -17.52 -18.41 -0.88
C LEU A 14 -18.06 -17.90 0.47
N PRO A 15 -18.02 -18.67 1.57
CA PRO A 15 -18.65 -18.30 2.85
C PRO A 15 -18.02 -17.08 3.58
N HIS A 16 -17.13 -16.32 2.92
CA HIS A 16 -16.42 -15.16 3.45
C HIS A 16 -16.50 -13.91 2.55
N THR A 17 -17.18 -13.94 1.40
CA THR A 17 -17.24 -12.81 0.45
C THR A 17 -18.19 -11.67 0.86
N ALA A 18 -18.98 -11.83 1.93
CA ALA A 18 -19.88 -10.79 2.48
C ALA A 18 -19.16 -9.66 3.26
N ILE A 19 -17.95 -9.28 2.84
CA ILE A 19 -17.25 -8.09 3.31
C ILE A 19 -17.25 -7.07 2.18
N ALA A 20 -18.30 -6.26 2.14
CA ALA A 20 -18.30 -5.05 1.34
C ALA A 20 -17.19 -4.12 1.88
N PHE A 21 -16.26 -3.76 1.00
CA PHE A 21 -15.09 -2.94 1.31
C PHE A 21 -15.30 -1.51 0.76
N PRO A 22 -15.95 -0.59 1.51
CA PRO A 22 -16.26 0.76 1.02
C PRO A 22 -14.97 1.56 0.73
N ARG A 23 -15.05 2.58 -0.13
CA ARG A 23 -13.90 3.46 -0.41
C ARG A 23 -13.34 4.02 0.91
N GLY A 24 -12.03 3.84 1.13
CA GLY A 24 -11.36 4.25 2.36
C GLY A 24 -11.44 3.26 3.54
N TRP A 25 -12.00 2.05 3.37
CA TRP A 25 -12.06 1.04 4.43
C TRP A 25 -10.69 0.72 5.07
N HIS A 26 -9.59 0.78 4.29
CA HIS A 26 -8.22 0.61 4.78
C HIS A 26 -7.84 1.60 5.89
N TRP A 27 -8.51 2.75 5.96
CA TRP A 27 -8.32 3.79 6.97
C TRP A 27 -9.38 3.68 8.08
N VAL A 28 -10.66 3.63 7.69
CA VAL A 28 -11.80 3.71 8.63
C VAL A 28 -12.06 2.39 9.36
N GLN A 29 -11.91 1.26 8.67
CA GLN A 29 -12.31 -0.08 9.15
C GLN A 29 -11.12 -1.05 9.31
N ARG A 30 -9.88 -0.51 9.35
CA ARG A 30 -8.62 -1.27 9.33
C ARG A 30 -8.50 -2.37 10.39
N ARG A 31 -9.19 -2.25 11.52
CA ARG A 31 -9.23 -3.29 12.57
C ARG A 31 -10.42 -4.24 12.39
N THR A 32 -11.58 -3.70 12.03
CA THR A 32 -12.87 -4.40 11.96
C THR A 32 -12.88 -5.55 10.97
N CYS A 33 -12.28 -5.41 9.79
CA CYS A 33 -12.26 -6.47 8.77
C CYS A 33 -11.48 -7.71 9.26
N PHE A 34 -10.25 -7.52 9.74
CA PHE A 34 -9.43 -8.62 10.28
C PHE A 34 -10.05 -9.26 11.53
N GLN A 35 -10.73 -8.47 12.38
CA GLN A 35 -11.48 -8.98 13.52
C GLN A 35 -12.67 -9.85 13.08
N ARG A 36 -13.45 -9.41 12.07
CA ARG A 36 -14.57 -10.19 11.51
C ARG A 36 -14.12 -11.49 10.85
N CYS A 37 -12.95 -11.51 10.21
CA CYS A 37 -12.38 -12.73 9.62
C CYS A 37 -11.68 -13.65 10.64
N GLY A 38 -11.42 -13.20 11.86
CA GLY A 38 -10.60 -13.92 12.83
C GLY A 38 -9.14 -14.17 12.38
N ALA A 39 -8.64 -13.42 11.39
CA ALA A 39 -7.37 -13.69 10.71
C ALA A 39 -6.50 -12.43 10.59
N ASP A 40 -5.18 -12.61 10.61
CA ASP A 40 -4.18 -11.54 10.40
C ASP A 40 -3.84 -11.28 8.92
N VAL A 41 -4.29 -12.16 8.03
CA VAL A 41 -4.16 -12.01 6.58
C VAL A 41 -5.53 -12.29 5.96
N ILE A 42 -6.01 -11.38 5.11
CA ILE A 42 -7.27 -11.51 4.40
C ILE A 42 -7.05 -11.26 2.90
N SER A 43 -7.67 -12.08 2.05
CA SER A 43 -7.68 -11.88 0.60
C SER A 43 -9.01 -11.28 0.17
N ILE A 44 -8.94 -10.25 -0.67
CA ILE A 44 -10.07 -9.80 -1.48
C ILE A 44 -9.90 -10.43 -2.84
N VAL A 45 -10.88 -11.20 -3.29
CA VAL A 45 -10.89 -11.80 -4.63
C VAL A 45 -12.07 -11.22 -5.38
N THR A 46 -11.80 -10.69 -6.56
CA THR A 46 -12.79 -10.24 -7.55
C THR A 46 -12.52 -10.99 -8.86
N PRO A 47 -13.51 -11.12 -9.77
CA PRO A 47 -13.29 -11.78 -11.06
C PRO A 47 -12.15 -11.17 -11.92
N TRP A 48 -11.74 -9.94 -11.63
CA TRP A 48 -10.70 -9.21 -12.38
C TRP A 48 -9.36 -9.08 -11.65
N SER A 49 -9.33 -9.24 -10.33
CA SER A 49 -8.10 -9.08 -9.53
C SER A 49 -8.24 -9.67 -8.13
N TYR A 50 -7.11 -10.03 -7.54
CA TYR A 50 -6.99 -10.37 -6.12
C TYR A 50 -6.06 -9.38 -5.42
N ALA A 51 -6.35 -9.07 -4.16
CA ALA A 51 -5.54 -8.23 -3.30
C ALA A 51 -5.36 -8.88 -1.93
N LEU A 52 -4.13 -8.97 -1.46
CA LEU A 52 -3.81 -9.48 -0.12
C LEU A 52 -3.64 -8.32 0.86
N HIS A 53 -4.34 -8.37 1.98
CA HIS A 53 -4.19 -7.42 3.08
C HIS A 53 -3.60 -8.15 4.29
N VAL A 54 -2.50 -7.59 4.80
CA VAL A 54 -1.69 -8.20 5.86
C VAL A 54 -1.67 -7.25 7.06
N ARG A 55 -1.99 -7.78 8.24
CA ARG A 55 -1.92 -7.09 9.54
C ARG A 55 -0.69 -7.49 10.35
N ASP A 56 -0.18 -8.72 10.17
CA ASP A 56 1.01 -9.19 10.88
C ASP A 56 2.27 -8.45 10.43
N ALA A 57 2.92 -7.76 11.38
CA ALA A 57 4.17 -7.04 11.18
C ALA A 57 5.34 -7.93 10.71
N ARG A 58 5.33 -9.23 11.06
CA ARG A 58 6.33 -10.21 10.61
C ARG A 58 6.22 -10.45 9.11
N VAL A 59 5.01 -10.72 8.63
CA VAL A 59 4.72 -10.92 7.21
C VAL A 59 4.93 -9.63 6.42
N VAL A 60 4.54 -8.46 6.96
CA VAL A 60 4.85 -7.16 6.34
C VAL A 60 6.37 -6.96 6.20
N LYS A 61 7.16 -7.24 7.25
CA LYS A 61 8.64 -7.14 7.18
C LYS A 61 9.22 -8.12 6.17
N GLU A 62 8.71 -9.35 6.11
CA GLU A 62 9.17 -10.35 5.15
C GLU A 62 8.91 -9.91 3.70
N VAL A 63 7.69 -9.48 3.38
CA VAL A 63 7.30 -9.03 2.03
C VAL A 63 8.03 -7.75 1.63
N THR A 64 8.06 -6.73 2.51
CA THR A 64 8.52 -5.38 2.13
C THR A 64 10.01 -5.13 2.30
N VAL A 65 10.69 -5.89 3.18
CA VAL A 65 12.12 -5.70 3.49
C VAL A 65 12.95 -6.91 3.04
N LEU A 66 12.60 -8.13 3.47
CA LEU A 66 13.44 -9.31 3.25
C LEU A 66 13.32 -9.86 1.83
N ARG A 67 12.10 -9.93 1.28
CA ARG A 67 11.78 -10.48 -0.05
C ARG A 67 11.30 -9.41 -1.03
N ARG A 68 11.71 -8.15 -0.85
CA ARG A 68 11.30 -7.01 -1.68
C ARG A 68 11.38 -7.29 -3.19
N GLU A 69 12.42 -8.00 -3.63
CA GLU A 69 12.66 -8.28 -5.04
C GLU A 69 11.64 -9.25 -5.66
N ALA A 70 11.01 -10.11 -4.84
CA ALA A 70 9.87 -10.94 -5.23
C ALA A 70 8.52 -10.19 -5.19
N PHE A 71 8.46 -9.04 -4.51
CA PHE A 71 7.28 -8.19 -4.38
C PHE A 71 7.56 -6.76 -4.84
N PRO A 72 7.92 -6.55 -6.13
CA PRO A 72 8.14 -5.21 -6.67
C PRO A 72 6.85 -4.39 -6.59
N LYS A 73 6.97 -3.08 -6.38
CA LYS A 73 5.78 -2.22 -6.43
C LYS A 73 5.19 -2.21 -7.85
N PRO A 74 3.85 -2.14 -8.00
CA PRO A 74 3.21 -1.95 -9.30
C PRO A 74 3.47 -0.53 -9.82
N VAL A 75 4.60 -0.32 -10.54
CA VAL A 75 5.02 1.00 -11.04
C VAL A 75 3.97 1.69 -11.92
N PHE A 76 3.11 0.92 -12.60
CA PHE A 76 2.02 1.43 -13.42
C PHE A 76 0.98 2.24 -12.63
N LEU A 77 0.79 1.98 -11.33
CA LEU A 77 -0.12 2.77 -10.48
C LEU A 77 0.38 4.21 -10.26
N TYR A 78 1.65 4.48 -10.52
CA TYR A 78 2.28 5.79 -10.35
C TYR A 78 2.32 6.59 -11.66
N ALA A 79 1.54 6.22 -12.68
CA ALA A 79 1.47 6.92 -13.97
C ALA A 79 1.23 8.44 -13.82
N ALA A 80 0.41 8.86 -12.86
CA ALA A 80 0.12 10.27 -12.61
C ALA A 80 1.35 11.12 -12.19
N ILE A 81 2.40 10.50 -11.64
CA ILE A 81 3.63 11.17 -11.21
C ILE A 81 4.84 10.83 -12.10
N ALA A 82 4.66 9.97 -13.11
CA ALA A 82 5.71 9.65 -14.09
C ALA A 82 6.17 10.86 -14.96
N PRO A 83 5.33 11.88 -15.27
CA PRO A 83 5.77 13.06 -16.04
C PRO A 83 6.89 13.88 -15.38
N PHE A 84 7.07 13.77 -14.06
CA PHE A 84 8.17 14.43 -13.33
C PHE A 84 9.53 13.75 -13.51
N GLY A 85 9.58 12.67 -14.29
CA GLY A 85 10.81 11.94 -14.63
C GLY A 85 11.05 10.71 -13.74
N ARG A 86 12.25 10.14 -13.91
CA ARG A 86 12.65 8.91 -13.21
C ARG A 86 13.07 9.25 -11.78
N GLN A 87 12.36 8.65 -10.82
CA GLN A 87 12.39 9.01 -9.40
C GLN A 87 12.09 7.81 -8.51
N VAL A 88 12.47 7.88 -7.23
CA VAL A 88 12.34 6.78 -6.23
C VAL A 88 10.94 6.14 -6.20
N VAL A 89 9.89 6.91 -6.45
CA VAL A 89 8.50 6.42 -6.41
C VAL A 89 8.09 5.67 -7.69
N VAL A 90 8.75 5.88 -8.85
CA VAL A 90 8.40 5.22 -10.13
C VAL A 90 9.44 4.18 -10.61
N SER A 91 10.66 4.21 -10.07
CA SER A 91 11.75 3.26 -10.38
C SER A 91 11.71 2.01 -9.48
N GLU A 92 12.14 0.83 -9.93
CA GLU A 92 12.43 -0.34 -9.07
C GLU A 92 13.83 -0.94 -9.33
N GLY A 93 14.22 -1.95 -8.55
CA GLY A 93 15.50 -2.66 -8.72
C GLY A 93 16.73 -1.76 -8.56
N GLU A 94 17.76 -1.97 -9.38
CA GLU A 94 19.00 -1.17 -9.38
C GLU A 94 18.76 0.32 -9.52
N GLU A 95 17.82 0.71 -10.38
CA GLU A 95 17.48 2.10 -10.63
C GLU A 95 16.94 2.77 -9.36
N TRP A 96 16.07 2.07 -8.64
CA TRP A 96 15.60 2.52 -7.32
C TRP A 96 16.73 2.62 -6.30
N ARG A 97 17.66 1.66 -6.26
CA ARG A 97 18.83 1.73 -5.36
C ARG A 97 19.69 2.95 -5.68
N ARG A 98 19.90 3.27 -6.97
CA ARG A 98 20.61 4.47 -7.43
C ARG A 98 19.89 5.75 -7.01
N HIS A 99 18.60 5.90 -7.32
CA HIS A 99 17.83 7.09 -6.92
C HIS A 99 17.78 7.26 -5.40
N ARG A 100 17.56 6.17 -4.64
CA ARG A 100 17.55 6.21 -3.18
C ARG A 100 18.90 6.64 -2.60
N LYS A 101 20.03 6.17 -3.15
CA LYS A 101 21.38 6.57 -2.70
C LYS A 101 21.64 8.06 -2.89
N VAL A 102 21.20 8.64 -4.02
CA VAL A 102 21.33 10.09 -4.26
C VAL A 102 20.43 10.88 -3.31
N VAL A 103 19.17 10.48 -3.18
CA VAL A 103 18.17 11.18 -2.36
C VAL A 103 18.47 11.10 -0.85
N SER A 104 19.09 10.00 -0.37
CA SER A 104 19.29 9.79 1.08
C SER A 104 20.13 10.86 1.77
N GLY A 105 21.02 11.56 1.06
CA GLY A 105 21.80 12.65 1.64
C GLY A 105 20.96 13.87 2.05
N GLY A 106 19.84 14.12 1.35
CA GLY A 106 18.92 15.21 1.68
C GLY A 106 18.10 14.94 2.94
N PHE A 107 17.76 13.68 3.20
CA PHE A 107 16.92 13.23 4.32
C PHE A 107 17.76 12.73 5.51
N SER A 108 18.78 13.50 5.88
CA SER A 108 19.64 13.22 7.04
C SER A 108 19.00 13.74 8.34
N GLU A 109 19.39 13.15 9.48
CA GLU A 109 18.91 13.59 10.80
C GLU A 109 19.26 15.06 11.09
N GLY A 110 20.45 15.51 10.67
CA GLY A 110 20.86 16.92 10.78
C GLY A 110 19.95 17.86 9.99
N ASN A 111 19.60 17.50 8.75
CA ASN A 111 18.68 18.28 7.93
C ASN A 111 17.26 18.28 8.52
N HIS A 112 16.76 17.14 8.98
CA HIS A 112 15.45 17.05 9.64
C HIS A 112 15.38 17.91 10.91
N ARG A 113 16.43 17.91 11.74
CA ARG A 113 16.53 18.75 12.94
C ARG A 113 16.51 20.23 12.58
N MET A 114 17.26 20.64 11.56
CA MET A 114 17.32 22.04 11.10
C MET A 114 15.95 22.52 10.58
N VAL A 115 15.32 21.74 9.69
CA VAL A 115 13.98 22.05 9.18
C VAL A 115 12.94 22.08 10.31
N PHE A 116 13.01 21.17 11.28
CA PHE A 116 12.07 21.15 12.42
C PHE A 116 12.19 22.39 13.32
N VAL A 117 13.42 22.82 13.65
CA VAL A 117 13.65 24.03 14.47
C VAL A 117 13.09 25.26 13.76
N GLU A 118 13.37 25.42 12.47
CA GLU A 118 12.88 26.56 11.69
C GLU A 118 11.36 26.52 11.49
N THR A 119 10.79 25.35 11.20
CA THR A 119 9.33 25.18 11.10
C THR A 119 8.62 25.54 12.40
N ARG A 120 9.23 25.20 13.56
CA ARG A 120 8.67 25.56 14.86
C ARG A 120 8.74 27.06 15.11
N ARG A 121 9.87 27.71 14.82
CA ARG A 121 10.02 29.18 14.90
C ARG A 121 8.92 29.89 14.11
N LEU A 122 8.71 29.50 12.84
CA LEU A 122 7.70 30.07 11.95
C LEU A 122 6.24 29.76 12.34
N ALA A 123 6.01 28.82 13.27
CA ALA A 123 4.68 28.48 13.78
C ALA A 123 4.38 29.11 15.15
N GLU A 124 5.40 29.70 15.79
CA GLU A 124 5.33 30.45 17.05
C GLU A 124 5.31 31.98 16.81
N GLU A 125 5.42 32.41 15.54
CA GLU A 125 5.33 33.79 15.01
C GLU A 125 3.92 34.13 14.49
#